data_AF-A0A375JE43-F1
#
_entry.id   AF-A0A375JE43-F1
#
_cell.length_a   1.000
_cell.length_b   1.000
_cell.length_c   1.000
_cell.angle_alpha   90.00
_cell.angle_beta   90.00
_cell.angle_gamma   90.00
#
_symmetry.space_group_name_H-M   'P 1'
#
loop_
_entity.id
_entity.type
_entity.pdbx_description
1 polymer ?
#
loop_
_entity_poly.entity_id
_entity_poly.type
_entity_poly.pdbx_seq_one_letter_code
_entity_poly.pdbx_strand_id
1 'polypeptide(L)'
;MQVSSQLPLFSPARLPGNDTPTTALLLLACSVRKLDRPAPALDLYRGVMYQSYRAHVCDGGVPTVLILSAHHGFLEAHAEIAPYDERMTPQRAEQMIQHLHSYLRPKAWPRQVGRVMLAGGREYRRVMHAALAHRYGSALPELRETTGGIGTQRSLLCTFLDGLAPAFRDRIGQHPNGTPLYHQYGWIEARATVSVVYRAAPHLPPRNAQVLALFEGPNGPTAEVVVEELIRGRTKACPRWVGVSNLRPAMTGMQA
;
A
#
# COMPACT_ATOMS: atom_id res chain seq x y z
N MET A 1 34.91 40.01 32.44
CA MET A 1 33.50 39.56 32.53
C MET A 1 33.40 38.23 31.79
N GLN A 2 33.41 37.11 32.52
CA GLN A 2 33.29 35.76 31.96
C GLN A 2 31.81 35.40 31.86
N VAL A 3 31.34 35.14 30.63
CA VAL A 3 30.00 34.60 30.39
C VAL A 3 30.07 33.10 30.60
N SER A 4 29.44 32.63 31.68
CA SER A 4 29.32 31.22 32.02
C SER A 4 28.42 30.53 30.98
N SER A 5 28.99 29.67 30.15
CA SER A 5 28.26 28.81 29.23
C SER A 5 27.58 27.69 30.02
N GLN A 6 26.32 27.90 30.39
CA GLN A 6 25.46 26.83 30.90
C GLN A 6 25.19 25.83 29.78
N LEU A 7 25.75 24.63 29.90
CA LEU A 7 25.36 23.46 29.12
C LEU A 7 23.90 23.09 29.49
N PRO A 8 23.01 22.82 28.51
CA PRO A 8 21.68 22.33 28.82
C PRO A 8 21.78 20.91 29.37
N LEU A 9 21.37 20.74 30.64
CA LEU A 9 21.34 19.45 31.38
C LEU A 9 20.24 18.49 30.91
N PHE A 10 19.52 18.82 29.84
CA PHE A 10 18.54 17.95 29.23
C PHE A 10 18.78 17.94 27.73
N SER A 11 19.37 16.84 27.23
CA SER A 11 19.12 16.47 25.84
C SER A 11 17.60 16.28 25.71
N PRO A 12 16.88 16.95 24.80
CA PRO A 12 15.53 16.53 24.50
C PRO A 12 15.66 15.08 24.03
N ALA A 13 15.14 14.16 24.84
CA ALA A 13 14.99 12.78 24.43
C ALA A 13 14.33 12.83 23.07
N ARG A 14 15.07 12.42 22.04
CA ARG A 14 14.50 12.21 20.71
C ARG A 14 13.45 11.13 20.94
N LEU A 15 12.18 11.53 21.08
CA LEU A 15 11.05 10.61 20.98
C LEU A 15 11.37 9.74 19.78
N PRO A 16 11.25 8.39 19.86
CA PRO A 16 11.54 7.54 18.72
C PRO A 16 10.64 8.01 17.56
N GLY A 17 11.24 8.78 16.65
CA GLY A 17 10.66 9.11 15.38
C GLY A 17 10.46 7.79 14.66
N ASN A 18 9.22 7.52 14.30
CA ASN A 18 8.76 6.35 13.55
C ASN A 18 9.33 6.35 12.12
N ASP A 19 10.64 6.28 11.97
CA ASP A 19 11.33 6.41 10.67
C ASP A 19 12.12 5.15 10.29
N THR A 20 11.58 3.98 10.63
CA THR A 20 11.75 2.80 9.76
C THR A 20 10.39 2.51 9.15
N PRO A 21 10.25 2.39 7.82
CA PRO A 21 8.97 2.03 7.23
C PRO A 21 8.59 0.64 7.72
N THR A 22 7.74 0.58 8.75
CA THR A 22 7.34 -0.69 9.34
C THR A 22 6.49 -1.43 8.33
N THR A 23 6.95 -2.61 7.92
CA THR A 23 6.29 -3.39 6.86
C THR A 23 4.86 -3.72 7.27
N ALA A 24 3.89 -3.29 6.47
CA ALA A 24 2.49 -3.62 6.65
C ALA A 24 2.20 -4.99 6.02
N LEU A 25 1.56 -5.88 6.77
CA LEU A 25 1.15 -7.21 6.32
C LEU A 25 -0.38 -7.32 6.35
N LEU A 26 -0.96 -7.70 5.22
CA LEU A 26 -2.39 -7.99 5.09
C LEU A 26 -2.57 -9.48 4.81
N LEU A 27 -3.23 -10.19 5.73
CA LEU A 27 -3.67 -11.57 5.55
C LEU A 27 -5.15 -11.58 5.14
N LEU A 28 -5.43 -11.95 3.89
CA LEU A 28 -6.79 -12.00 3.34
C LEU A 28 -7.31 -13.44 3.28
N ALA A 29 -8.56 -13.67 3.66
CA ALA A 29 -9.24 -14.93 3.39
C ALA A 29 -9.51 -15.09 1.89
N CYS A 30 -9.50 -16.33 1.39
CA CYS A 30 -9.96 -16.62 0.04
C CYS A 30 -11.46 -16.31 -0.13
N SER A 31 -11.92 -16.16 -1.38
CA SER A 31 -13.31 -15.86 -1.70
C SER A 31 -14.01 -17.03 -2.39
N VAL A 32 -15.30 -17.21 -2.10
CA VAL A 32 -16.17 -18.12 -2.86
C VAL A 32 -16.24 -17.67 -4.32
N ARG A 33 -16.44 -16.36 -4.56
CA ARG A 33 -16.54 -15.80 -5.92
C ARG A 33 -15.14 -15.71 -6.55
N LYS A 34 -14.93 -16.48 -7.61
CA LYS A 34 -13.67 -16.57 -8.36
C LYS A 34 -13.91 -16.29 -9.85
N LEU A 35 -12.87 -15.98 -10.61
CA LEU A 35 -12.92 -16.13 -12.07
C LEU A 35 -13.05 -17.61 -12.42
N ASP A 36 -13.49 -17.89 -13.64
CA ASP A 36 -13.66 -19.23 -14.23
C ASP A 36 -12.39 -19.76 -14.93
N ARG A 37 -11.29 -19.01 -14.84
CA ARG A 37 -10.00 -19.31 -15.45
C ARG A 37 -8.85 -19.10 -14.47
N PRO A 38 -7.70 -19.75 -14.67
CA PRO A 38 -6.49 -19.47 -13.91
C PRO A 38 -6.13 -17.99 -13.96
N ALA A 39 -5.73 -17.44 -12.81
CA ALA A 39 -5.31 -16.06 -12.67
C ALA A 39 -4.45 -15.91 -11.40
N PRO A 40 -3.69 -14.80 -11.27
CA PRO A 40 -3.10 -14.41 -9.99
C PRO A 40 -4.14 -14.41 -8.87
N ALA A 41 -3.82 -14.93 -7.68
CA ALA A 41 -4.76 -15.11 -6.59
C ALA A 41 -5.55 -13.83 -6.25
N LEU A 42 -4.88 -12.67 -6.22
CA LEU A 42 -5.50 -11.37 -5.95
C LEU A 42 -6.54 -10.95 -7.02
N ASP A 43 -6.34 -11.39 -8.26
CA ASP A 43 -7.24 -11.12 -9.39
C ASP A 43 -8.34 -12.18 -9.53
N LEU A 44 -8.01 -13.44 -9.22
CA LEU A 44 -8.93 -14.57 -9.22
C LEU A 44 -10.10 -14.31 -8.28
N TYR A 45 -9.85 -13.86 -7.05
CA TYR A 45 -10.90 -13.63 -6.07
C TYR A 45 -11.67 -12.32 -6.31
N ARG A 46 -13.00 -12.44 -6.41
CA ARG A 46 -13.92 -11.34 -6.77
C ARG A 46 -14.88 -10.93 -5.66
N GLY A 47 -14.71 -11.50 -4.46
CA GLY A 47 -15.53 -11.18 -3.29
C GLY A 47 -15.41 -9.72 -2.84
N VAL A 48 -16.36 -9.29 -2.01
CA VAL A 48 -16.50 -7.91 -1.55
C VAL A 48 -15.24 -7.37 -0.84
N MET A 49 -14.50 -8.21 -0.10
CA MET A 49 -13.24 -7.79 0.53
C MET A 49 -12.15 -7.44 -0.50
N TYR A 50 -12.09 -8.17 -1.62
CA TYR A 50 -11.15 -7.89 -2.72
C TYR A 50 -11.54 -6.64 -3.50
N GLN A 51 -12.84 -6.34 -3.59
CA GLN A 51 -13.32 -5.08 -4.15
C GLN A 51 -12.90 -3.90 -3.26
N SER A 52 -13.10 -4.00 -1.94
CA SER A 52 -12.64 -2.99 -0.97
C SER A 52 -11.12 -2.81 -1.03
N TYR A 53 -10.36 -3.92 -1.08
CA TYR A 53 -8.91 -3.85 -1.24
C TYR A 53 -8.50 -3.05 -2.49
N ARG A 54 -9.06 -3.39 -3.67
CA ARG A 54 -8.73 -2.71 -4.93
C ARG A 54 -9.13 -1.24 -4.96
N ALA A 55 -10.18 -0.87 -4.22
CA ALA A 55 -10.65 0.51 -4.15
C ALA A 55 -9.80 1.40 -3.23
N HIS A 56 -9.10 0.81 -2.25
CA HIS A 56 -8.41 1.57 -1.20
C HIS A 56 -6.88 1.38 -1.18
N VAL A 57 -6.34 0.36 -1.86
CA VAL A 57 -4.89 0.23 -1.99
C VAL A 57 -4.34 1.40 -2.80
N CYS A 58 -3.35 2.11 -2.25
CA CYS A 58 -2.70 3.25 -2.90
C CYS A 58 -1.26 2.88 -3.30
N ASP A 59 -0.79 3.41 -4.44
CA ASP A 59 0.52 3.07 -5.03
C ASP A 59 1.73 3.36 -4.10
N GLY A 60 1.57 4.21 -3.09
CA GLY A 60 2.60 4.56 -2.11
C GLY A 60 2.47 3.89 -0.74
N GLY A 61 1.44 3.06 -0.52
CA GLY A 61 1.09 2.46 0.77
C GLY A 61 0.66 0.99 0.64
N VAL A 62 1.22 0.27 -0.34
CA VAL A 62 0.83 -1.12 -0.64
C VAL A 62 1.35 -2.05 0.47
N PRO A 63 0.48 -2.76 1.21
CA PRO A 63 0.94 -3.77 2.16
C PRO A 63 1.47 -5.00 1.42
N THR A 64 2.32 -5.78 2.10
CA THR A 64 2.57 -7.16 1.68
C THR A 64 1.28 -7.95 1.87
N VAL A 65 0.78 -8.59 0.80
CA VAL A 65 -0.48 -9.33 0.83
C VAL A 65 -0.22 -10.82 0.72
N LEU A 66 -0.72 -11.57 1.70
CA LEU A 66 -0.82 -13.03 1.65
C LEU A 66 -2.29 -13.45 1.75
N ILE A 67 -2.67 -14.46 0.97
CA ILE A 67 -4.04 -14.95 0.93
C ILE A 67 -4.10 -16.34 1.56
N LEU A 68 -4.91 -16.52 2.60
CA LEU A 68 -5.19 -17.83 3.16
C LEU A 68 -6.33 -18.50 2.36
N SER A 69 -5.97 -19.52 1.60
CA SER A 69 -6.86 -20.43 0.87
C SER A 69 -7.14 -21.68 1.70
N ALA A 70 -8.41 -22.10 1.74
CA ALA A 70 -8.78 -23.40 2.31
C ALA A 70 -8.12 -24.57 1.56
N HIS A 71 -8.00 -24.47 0.24
CA HIS A 71 -7.38 -25.51 -0.59
C HIS A 71 -5.85 -25.47 -0.53
N HIS A 72 -5.26 -24.30 -0.76
CA HIS A 72 -3.82 -24.18 -0.98
C HIS A 72 -2.99 -23.76 0.23
N GLY A 73 -3.59 -23.36 1.36
CA GLY A 73 -2.84 -22.69 2.43
C GLY A 73 -2.56 -21.22 2.12
N PHE A 74 -1.45 -20.70 2.64
CA PHE A 74 -1.06 -19.32 2.35
C PHE A 74 -0.51 -19.22 0.93
N LEU A 75 -0.97 -18.21 0.20
CA LEU A 75 -0.59 -17.88 -1.16
C LEU A 75 -0.04 -16.47 -1.23
N GLU A 76 0.89 -16.25 -2.15
CA GLU A 76 1.31 -14.91 -2.56
C GLU A 76 0.22 -14.29 -3.43
N ALA A 77 0.07 -12.97 -3.36
CA ALA A 77 -0.96 -12.25 -4.11
C ALA A 77 -0.92 -12.52 -5.62
N HIS A 78 0.28 -12.69 -6.18
CA HIS A 78 0.49 -12.93 -7.60
C HIS A 78 0.58 -14.43 -7.98
N ALA A 79 0.40 -15.36 -7.03
CA ALA A 79 0.47 -16.79 -7.34
C ALA A 79 -0.68 -17.17 -8.29
N GLU A 80 -0.35 -17.74 -9.45
CA GLU A 80 -1.36 -18.23 -10.38
C GLU A 80 -2.02 -19.50 -9.84
N ILE A 81 -3.36 -19.47 -9.73
CA ILE A 81 -4.15 -20.60 -9.26
C ILE A 81 -5.41 -20.76 -10.10
N ALA A 82 -5.85 -22.01 -10.28
CA ALA A 82 -7.11 -22.35 -10.92
C ALA A 82 -8.31 -22.15 -9.96
N PRO A 83 -9.53 -21.93 -10.47
CA PRO A 83 -10.72 -21.93 -9.64
C PRO A 83 -10.93 -23.29 -8.95
N TYR A 84 -11.43 -23.24 -7.73
CA TYR A 84 -11.72 -24.41 -6.89
C TYR A 84 -12.93 -24.12 -5.98
N ASP A 85 -13.55 -25.18 -5.44
CA ASP A 85 -14.65 -25.08 -4.48
C ASP A 85 -14.35 -25.80 -3.17
N GLU A 86 -13.52 -25.17 -2.32
CA GLU A 86 -13.23 -25.63 -0.97
C GLU A 86 -13.45 -24.49 0.01
N ARG A 87 -14.13 -24.79 1.12
CA ARG A 87 -14.46 -23.82 2.17
C ARG A 87 -13.64 -24.08 3.43
N MET A 88 -13.29 -23.02 4.14
CA MET A 88 -12.64 -23.09 5.45
C MET A 88 -13.65 -23.48 6.53
N THR A 89 -13.90 -24.78 6.68
CA THR A 89 -14.68 -25.32 7.80
C THR A 89 -13.87 -25.29 9.10
N PRO A 90 -14.50 -25.42 10.28
CA PRO A 90 -13.77 -25.55 11.53
C PRO A 90 -12.77 -26.72 11.55
N GLN A 91 -13.17 -27.87 10.97
CA GLN A 91 -12.30 -29.04 10.85
C GLN A 91 -11.11 -28.77 9.93
N ARG A 92 -11.34 -28.05 8.81
CA ARG A 92 -10.26 -27.67 7.89
C ARG A 92 -9.27 -26.72 8.56
N ALA A 93 -9.77 -25.72 9.29
CA ALA A 93 -8.93 -24.81 10.06
C ALA A 93 -8.08 -25.56 11.10
N GLU A 94 -8.67 -26.52 11.81
CA GLU A 94 -7.96 -27.35 12.79
C GLU A 94 -6.86 -28.19 12.12
N GLN A 95 -7.17 -28.86 11.01
CA GLN A 95 -6.19 -29.62 10.24
C GLN A 95 -5.03 -28.74 9.78
N MET A 96 -5.32 -27.51 9.33
CA MET A 96 -4.30 -26.56 8.90
C MET A 96 -3.43 -26.07 10.05
N ILE A 97 -4.01 -25.83 11.23
CA ILE A 97 -3.26 -25.45 12.43
C ILE A 97 -2.32 -26.59 12.87
N GLN A 98 -2.80 -27.84 12.87
CA GLN A 98 -2.00 -29.01 13.23
C GLN A 98 -0.81 -29.22 12.28
N HIS A 99 -0.98 -28.93 11.00
CA HIS A 99 0.04 -29.12 9.96
C HIS A 99 0.56 -27.78 9.40
N LEU A 100 0.59 -26.75 10.23
CA LEU A 100 0.78 -25.35 9.81
C LEU A 100 2.03 -25.14 8.94
N HIS A 101 3.15 -25.77 9.29
CA HIS A 101 4.41 -25.69 8.55
C HIS A 101 4.24 -26.04 7.05
N SER A 102 3.34 -26.96 6.71
CA SER A 102 3.08 -27.39 5.33
C SER A 102 2.34 -26.33 4.51
N TYR A 103 1.66 -25.39 5.17
CA TYR A 103 0.84 -24.33 4.56
C TYR A 103 1.50 -22.95 4.57
N LEU A 104 2.64 -22.78 5.25
CA LEU A 104 3.38 -21.51 5.35
C LEU A 104 4.45 -21.34 4.24
N ARG A 105 4.26 -21.98 3.08
CA ARG A 105 5.26 -22.05 2.01
C ARG A 105 5.64 -20.75 1.30
N PRO A 106 4.80 -19.70 1.21
CA PRO A 106 5.18 -18.46 0.51
C PRO A 106 6.52 -17.89 0.97
N LYS A 107 7.31 -17.36 0.03
CA LYS A 107 8.53 -16.61 0.33
C LYS A 107 8.23 -15.17 0.68
N ALA A 108 7.05 -14.66 0.29
CA ALA A 108 6.63 -13.29 0.54
C ALA A 108 6.29 -12.96 2.01
N TRP A 109 6.46 -13.89 2.97
CA TRP A 109 6.40 -13.52 4.39
C TRP A 109 7.51 -12.50 4.70
N PRO A 110 7.19 -11.29 5.16
CA PRO A 110 8.22 -10.31 5.49
C PRO A 110 9.04 -10.77 6.69
N ARG A 111 10.32 -10.36 6.77
CA ARG A 111 11.18 -10.73 7.90
C ARG A 111 10.74 -10.08 9.21
N GLN A 112 10.12 -8.91 9.13
CA GLN A 112 9.61 -8.13 10.25
C GLN A 112 8.27 -7.53 9.85
N VAL A 113 7.39 -7.33 10.83
CA VAL A 113 6.06 -6.73 10.63
C VAL A 113 5.84 -5.61 11.64
N GLY A 114 5.21 -4.54 11.17
CA GLY A 114 4.78 -3.42 12.02
C GLY A 114 3.29 -3.38 12.23
N ARG A 115 2.58 -3.33 11.10
CA ARG A 115 1.13 -3.23 11.06
C ARG A 115 0.57 -4.46 10.41
N VAL A 116 -0.33 -5.16 11.08
CA VAL A 116 -0.88 -6.43 10.61
C VAL A 116 -2.40 -6.35 10.58
N MET A 117 -3.01 -6.77 9.48
CA MET A 117 -4.46 -6.87 9.34
C MET A 117 -4.88 -8.29 8.98
N LEU A 118 -5.77 -8.86 9.77
CA LEU A 118 -6.43 -10.14 9.50
C LEU A 118 -7.83 -9.90 8.94
N ALA A 119 -8.00 -10.14 7.65
CA ALA A 119 -9.24 -9.91 6.95
C ALA A 119 -9.91 -11.24 6.55
N GLY A 120 -10.84 -11.72 7.38
CA GLY A 120 -11.51 -12.99 7.16
C GLY A 120 -12.54 -13.38 8.22
N GLY A 121 -13.30 -14.42 7.90
CA GLY A 121 -14.20 -15.06 8.87
C GLY A 121 -13.44 -15.70 10.04
N ARG A 122 -14.16 -16.07 11.10
CA ARG A 122 -13.61 -16.62 12.35
C ARG A 122 -12.59 -17.73 12.11
N GLU A 123 -12.92 -18.74 11.30
CA GLU A 123 -12.03 -19.88 11.07
C GLU A 123 -10.76 -19.50 10.30
N TYR A 124 -10.84 -18.56 9.37
CA TYR A 124 -9.63 -18.02 8.71
C TYR A 124 -8.74 -17.29 9.70
N ARG A 125 -9.32 -16.44 10.56
CA ARG A 125 -8.56 -15.67 11.55
C ARG A 125 -7.86 -16.58 12.55
N ARG A 126 -8.48 -17.69 12.97
CA ARG A 126 -7.81 -18.70 13.82
C ARG A 126 -6.51 -19.21 13.20
N VAL A 127 -6.54 -19.61 11.93
CA VAL A 127 -5.35 -20.10 11.21
C VAL A 127 -4.33 -18.96 11.01
N MET A 128 -4.78 -17.75 10.70
CA MET A 128 -3.91 -16.57 10.55
C MET A 128 -3.19 -16.21 11.85
N HIS A 129 -3.88 -16.25 12.99
CA HIS A 129 -3.27 -16.06 14.31
C HIS A 129 -2.20 -17.11 14.58
N ALA A 130 -2.49 -18.39 14.31
CA ALA A 130 -1.50 -19.47 14.47
C ALA A 130 -0.28 -19.26 13.56
N ALA A 131 -0.49 -18.84 12.31
CA ALA A 131 0.58 -18.51 11.37
C ALA A 131 1.46 -17.36 11.87
N LEU A 132 0.87 -16.28 12.37
CA LEU A 132 1.60 -15.15 12.91
C LEU A 132 2.39 -15.52 14.17
N ALA A 133 1.77 -16.24 15.10
CA ALA A 133 2.44 -16.72 16.31
C ALA A 133 3.65 -17.61 15.98
N HIS A 134 3.51 -18.47 14.97
CA HIS A 134 4.60 -19.33 14.51
C HIS A 134 5.73 -18.54 13.83
N ARG A 135 5.42 -17.48 13.08
CA ARG A 135 6.40 -16.70 12.30
C ARG A 135 7.11 -15.61 13.11
N TYR A 136 6.39 -14.93 14.00
CA TYR A 136 6.84 -13.71 14.66
C TYR A 136 6.78 -13.78 16.19
N GLY A 137 6.24 -14.85 16.76
CA GLY A 137 5.96 -14.95 18.19
C GLY A 137 4.66 -14.25 18.59
N SER A 138 4.43 -14.09 19.89
CA SER A 138 3.16 -13.63 20.46
C SER A 138 2.99 -12.10 20.52
N ALA A 139 4.09 -11.33 20.41
CA ALA A 139 4.05 -9.88 20.53
C ALA A 139 4.10 -9.21 19.15
N LEU A 140 2.93 -8.81 18.65
CA LEU A 140 2.80 -8.02 17.41
C LEU A 140 2.50 -6.55 17.76
N PRO A 141 3.24 -5.57 17.20
CA PRO A 141 3.14 -4.17 17.61
C PRO A 141 1.80 -3.50 17.26
N GLU A 142 1.19 -3.82 16.10
CA GLU A 142 -0.14 -3.30 15.75
C GLU A 142 -0.94 -4.33 14.94
N LEU A 143 -1.66 -5.22 15.64
CA LEU A 143 -2.54 -6.22 15.04
C LEU A 143 -4.00 -5.74 15.05
N ARG A 144 -4.62 -5.71 13.87
CA ARG A 144 -6.04 -5.49 13.67
C ARG A 144 -6.68 -6.70 13.01
N GLU A 145 -7.96 -6.91 13.26
CA GLU A 145 -8.71 -7.98 12.62
C GLU A 145 -10.15 -7.58 12.32
N THR A 146 -10.72 -8.19 11.28
CA THR A 146 -12.12 -7.98 10.90
C THR A 146 -13.06 -8.60 11.92
N THR A 147 -13.97 -7.79 12.46
CA THR A 147 -15.04 -8.20 13.38
C THR A 147 -16.40 -7.66 12.92
N GLY A 148 -17.48 -8.19 13.48
CA GLY A 148 -18.84 -7.78 13.14
C GLY A 148 -19.33 -8.25 11.76
N GLY A 149 -20.36 -7.59 11.24
CA GLY A 149 -20.97 -7.89 9.95
C GLY A 149 -20.12 -7.45 8.76
N ILE A 150 -20.47 -7.90 7.55
CA ILE A 150 -19.63 -7.68 6.34
C ILE A 150 -19.38 -6.20 6.04
N GLY A 151 -20.32 -5.30 6.34
CA GLY A 151 -20.14 -3.85 6.20
C GLY A 151 -19.05 -3.31 7.14
N THR A 152 -19.09 -3.69 8.42
CA THR A 152 -18.08 -3.32 9.41
C THR A 152 -16.70 -3.88 9.04
N GLN A 153 -16.63 -5.15 8.61
CA GLN A 153 -15.38 -5.77 8.19
C GLN A 153 -14.74 -5.02 7.00
N ARG A 154 -15.56 -4.61 6.02
CA ARG A 154 -15.10 -3.80 4.89
C ARG A 154 -14.57 -2.44 5.36
N SER A 155 -15.29 -1.76 6.25
CA SER A 155 -14.86 -0.48 6.82
C SER A 155 -13.51 -0.61 7.53
N LEU A 156 -13.32 -1.64 8.36
CA LEU A 156 -12.05 -1.92 9.03
C LEU A 156 -10.90 -2.15 8.05
N LEU A 157 -11.13 -2.90 6.96
CA LEU A 157 -10.13 -3.08 5.91
C LEU A 157 -9.81 -1.76 5.21
N CYS A 158 -10.81 -0.96 4.86
CA CYS A 158 -10.62 0.35 4.25
C CYS A 158 -9.78 1.25 5.16
N THR A 159 -10.16 1.41 6.43
CA THR A 159 -9.40 2.21 7.41
C THR A 159 -7.95 1.74 7.56
N PHE A 160 -7.71 0.42 7.55
CA PHE A 160 -6.35 -0.11 7.58
C PHE A 160 -5.56 0.33 6.35
N LEU A 161 -6.11 0.15 5.15
CA LEU A 161 -5.44 0.51 3.88
C LEU A 161 -5.23 2.03 3.75
N ASP A 162 -6.23 2.82 4.10
CA ASP A 162 -6.16 4.29 4.08
C ASP A 162 -5.08 4.80 5.05
N GLY A 163 -4.93 4.14 6.21
CA GLY A 163 -3.86 4.43 7.17
C GLY A 163 -2.45 4.06 6.70
N LEU A 164 -2.30 3.33 5.58
CA LEU A 164 -1.02 3.08 4.93
C LEU A 164 -0.65 4.16 3.91
N ALA A 165 -1.61 5.00 3.50
CA ALA A 165 -1.35 6.04 2.52
C ALA A 165 -0.29 7.02 3.04
N PRO A 166 0.64 7.46 2.17
CA PRO A 166 1.55 8.54 2.53
C PRO A 166 0.79 9.79 2.96
N ALA A 167 1.33 10.50 3.94
CA ALA A 167 0.82 11.81 4.32
C ALA A 167 1.42 12.90 3.41
N PHE A 168 0.63 13.93 3.13
CA PHE A 168 1.17 15.19 2.63
C PHE A 168 1.99 15.88 3.71
N ARG A 169 3.19 16.35 3.36
CA ARG A 169 4.12 17.00 4.27
C ARG A 169 4.59 18.34 3.72
N ASP A 170 4.97 19.21 4.66
CA ASP A 170 5.50 20.55 4.43
C ASP A 170 4.60 21.41 3.53
N ARG A 171 3.58 22.01 4.14
CA ARG A 171 2.68 22.92 3.41
C ARG A 171 3.46 24.12 2.89
N ILE A 172 3.45 24.31 1.56
CA ILE A 172 4.17 25.39 0.85
C ILE A 172 3.25 26.50 0.33
N GLY A 173 1.93 26.31 0.38
CA GLY A 173 0.98 27.33 -0.07
C GLY A 173 -0.46 26.85 -0.16
N GLN A 174 -1.22 27.49 -1.04
CA GLN A 174 -2.59 27.10 -1.39
C GLN A 174 -2.96 27.60 -2.78
N HIS A 175 -3.83 26.86 -3.47
CA HIS A 175 -4.48 27.34 -4.69
C HIS A 175 -5.47 28.49 -4.38
N PRO A 176 -5.90 29.28 -5.40
CA PRO A 176 -6.86 30.37 -5.20
C PRO A 176 -8.20 29.93 -4.59
N ASN A 177 -8.59 28.67 -4.77
CA ASN A 177 -9.79 28.08 -4.16
C ASN A 177 -9.59 27.61 -2.70
N GLY A 178 -8.40 27.83 -2.12
CA GLY A 178 -8.06 27.45 -0.74
C GLY A 178 -7.47 26.04 -0.58
N THR A 179 -7.36 25.22 -1.63
CA THR A 179 -6.76 23.89 -1.55
C THR A 179 -5.28 23.99 -1.14
N PRO A 180 -4.85 23.36 -0.03
CA PRO A 180 -3.46 23.43 0.43
C PRO A 180 -2.48 22.77 -0.55
N LEU A 181 -1.31 23.37 -0.70
CA LEU A 181 -0.19 22.86 -1.49
C LEU A 181 0.94 22.38 -0.57
N TYR A 182 1.59 21.28 -0.94
CA TYR A 182 2.58 20.57 -0.13
C TYR A 182 3.86 20.31 -0.92
N HIS A 183 4.98 20.23 -0.20
CA HIS A 183 6.29 19.90 -0.76
C HIS A 183 6.45 18.40 -1.01
N GLN A 184 5.83 17.54 -0.19
CA GLN A 184 6.13 16.10 -0.23
C GLN A 184 4.88 15.23 -0.08
N TYR A 185 4.88 14.11 -0.80
CA TYR A 185 3.90 13.03 -0.70
C TYR A 185 4.57 11.71 -1.08
N GLY A 186 4.73 10.80 -0.11
CA GLY A 186 5.43 9.53 -0.33
C GLY A 186 6.88 9.77 -0.79
N TRP A 187 7.23 9.23 -1.95
CA TRP A 187 8.56 9.38 -2.55
C TRP A 187 8.71 10.64 -3.40
N ILE A 188 7.62 11.40 -3.61
CA ILE A 188 7.61 12.54 -4.51
C ILE A 188 7.84 13.82 -3.71
N GLU A 189 8.74 14.65 -4.21
CA GLU A 189 9.03 15.97 -3.68
C GLU A 189 8.81 17.05 -4.75
N ALA A 190 8.44 18.25 -4.32
CA ALA A 190 8.45 19.41 -5.19
C ALA A 190 9.87 19.63 -5.73
N ARG A 191 9.94 20.04 -6.99
CA ARG A 191 11.14 20.17 -7.84
C ARG A 191 11.76 18.85 -8.29
N ALA A 192 11.26 17.70 -7.83
CA ALA A 192 11.72 16.40 -8.35
C ALA A 192 11.39 16.28 -9.85
N THR A 193 12.29 15.61 -10.58
CA THR A 193 12.02 15.20 -11.96
C THR A 193 11.38 13.82 -11.94
N VAL A 194 10.23 13.71 -12.58
CA VAL A 194 9.43 12.48 -12.67
C VAL A 194 9.09 12.17 -14.11
N SER A 195 8.75 10.92 -14.40
CA SER A 195 8.16 10.53 -15.68
C SER A 195 6.65 10.38 -15.53
N VAL A 196 5.88 11.09 -16.36
CA VAL A 196 4.43 11.01 -16.46
C VAL A 196 4.04 9.88 -17.41
N VAL A 197 3.25 8.93 -16.93
CA VAL A 197 2.71 7.79 -17.70
C VAL A 197 1.20 7.93 -17.84
N TYR A 198 0.70 7.84 -19.07
CA TYR A 198 -0.72 8.02 -19.37
C TYR A 198 -1.46 6.68 -19.30
N ARG A 199 -2.04 6.31 -18.15
CA ARG A 199 -2.81 5.06 -18.02
C ARG A 199 -3.96 4.94 -19.05
N ALA A 200 -4.62 6.06 -19.37
CA ALA A 200 -5.70 6.09 -20.36
C ALA A 200 -5.20 6.01 -21.82
N ALA A 201 -3.91 6.22 -22.05
CA ALA A 201 -3.27 6.17 -23.37
C ALA A 201 -1.87 5.52 -23.24
N PRO A 202 -1.82 4.20 -22.92
CA PRO A 202 -0.57 3.52 -22.58
C PRO A 202 0.41 3.39 -23.74
N HIS A 203 -0.05 3.65 -24.97
CA HIS A 203 0.77 3.68 -26.18
C HIS A 203 1.62 4.95 -26.31
N LEU A 204 1.33 5.99 -25.52
CA LEU A 204 2.12 7.22 -25.53
C LEU A 204 3.40 7.04 -24.70
N PRO A 205 4.56 7.52 -25.19
CA PRO A 205 5.79 7.43 -24.43
C PRO A 205 5.69 8.26 -23.13
N PRO A 206 6.31 7.80 -22.03
CA PRO A 206 6.41 8.59 -20.83
C PRO A 206 7.08 9.95 -21.09
N ARG A 207 6.64 10.99 -20.40
CA ARG A 207 7.22 12.34 -20.54
C ARG A 207 7.88 12.79 -19.26
N ASN A 208 9.06 13.38 -19.37
CA ASN A 208 9.70 14.01 -18.22
C ASN A 208 8.91 15.25 -17.82
N ALA A 209 8.75 15.41 -16.51
CA ALA A 209 8.09 16.54 -15.91
C ALA A 209 8.77 16.92 -14.60
N GLN A 210 8.75 18.22 -14.30
CA GLN A 210 9.18 18.73 -13.00
C GLN A 210 7.96 18.92 -12.10
N VAL A 211 7.99 18.36 -10.89
CA VAL A 211 6.94 18.57 -9.90
C VAL A 211 7.05 19.99 -9.36
N LEU A 212 5.95 20.75 -9.35
CA LEU A 212 5.89 22.08 -8.75
C LEU A 212 5.38 22.01 -7.31
N ALA A 213 4.27 21.29 -7.11
CA ALA A 213 3.60 21.14 -5.83
C ALA A 213 2.73 19.88 -5.81
N LEU A 214 2.32 19.46 -4.62
CA LEU A 214 1.46 18.31 -4.37
C LEU A 214 0.22 18.75 -3.59
N PHE A 215 -0.93 18.13 -3.86
CA PHE A 215 -2.19 18.46 -3.17
C PHE A 215 -3.19 17.31 -3.23
N GLU A 216 -4.21 17.37 -2.37
CA GLU A 216 -5.36 16.45 -2.41
C GLU A 216 -6.34 16.91 -3.49
N GLY A 217 -6.37 16.20 -4.61
CA GLY A 217 -7.27 16.47 -5.72
C GLY A 217 -8.60 15.72 -5.61
N PRO A 218 -9.56 15.98 -6.51
CA PRO A 218 -10.88 15.35 -6.47
C PRO A 218 -10.86 13.83 -6.65
N ASN A 219 -9.81 13.29 -7.29
CA ASN A 219 -9.61 11.86 -7.52
C ASN A 219 -8.44 11.30 -6.68
N GLY A 220 -8.06 12.00 -5.61
CA GLY A 220 -6.95 11.62 -4.74
C GLY A 220 -5.70 12.47 -4.92
N PRO A 221 -4.56 12.00 -4.38
CA PRO A 221 -3.29 12.71 -4.42
C PRO A 221 -2.86 13.11 -5.83
N THR A 222 -2.60 14.40 -6.01
CA THR A 222 -2.34 15.03 -7.30
C THR A 222 -1.07 15.87 -7.23
N ALA A 223 -0.28 15.81 -8.29
CA ALA A 223 0.87 16.66 -8.49
C ALA A 223 0.54 17.73 -9.55
N GLU A 224 0.87 18.97 -9.24
CA GLU A 224 1.05 19.99 -10.26
C GLU A 224 2.45 19.83 -10.84
N VAL A 225 2.54 19.58 -12.15
CA VAL A 225 3.80 19.31 -12.84
C VAL A 225 3.95 20.20 -14.07
N VAL A 226 5.19 20.50 -14.45
CA VAL A 226 5.51 21.13 -15.73
C VAL A 226 6.05 20.05 -16.66
N VAL A 227 5.33 19.78 -17.74
CA VAL A 227 5.74 18.84 -18.78
C VAL A 227 6.40 19.62 -19.91
N GLU A 228 7.56 19.16 -20.37
CA GLU A 228 8.18 19.69 -21.59
C GLU A 228 7.51 19.07 -22.82
N GLU A 229 6.91 19.91 -23.67
CA GLU A 229 6.23 19.46 -24.89
C GLU A 229 6.79 20.16 -26.12
N LEU A 230 6.99 19.41 -27.20
CA LEU A 230 7.33 19.99 -28.50
C LEU A 230 6.05 20.45 -29.20
N ILE A 231 5.82 21.77 -29.24
CA ILE A 231 4.66 22.38 -29.89
C ILE A 231 5.16 23.20 -31.08
N ARG A 232 4.80 22.78 -32.30
CA ARG A 232 5.21 23.44 -33.56
C ARG A 232 6.73 23.64 -33.67
N GLY A 233 7.50 22.62 -33.28
CA GLY A 233 8.97 22.64 -33.35
C GLY A 233 9.66 23.43 -32.22
N ARG A 234 8.94 23.94 -31.23
CA ARG A 234 9.50 24.61 -30.04
C ARG A 234 9.16 23.83 -28.77
N THR A 235 10.14 23.68 -27.88
CA THR A 235 9.90 23.12 -26.54
C THR A 235 9.15 24.15 -25.69
N LYS A 236 8.00 23.76 -25.14
CA LYS A 236 7.19 24.58 -24.25
C LYS A 236 6.98 23.86 -22.93
N ALA A 237 7.21 24.58 -21.83
CA ALA A 237 6.82 24.18 -20.50
C ALA A 237 5.30 24.34 -20.33
N CYS A 238 4.59 23.23 -20.14
CA CYS A 238 3.14 23.21 -19.96
C CYS A 238 2.77 22.68 -18.57
N PRO A 239 2.21 23.52 -17.68
CA PRO A 239 1.72 23.06 -16.38
C PRO A 239 0.51 22.16 -16.57
N ARG A 240 0.45 21.06 -15.82
CA ARG A 240 -0.64 20.08 -15.82
C ARG A 240 -0.83 19.51 -14.42
N TRP A 241 -2.07 19.14 -14.12
CA TRP A 241 -2.37 18.34 -12.94
C TRP A 241 -2.37 16.87 -13.32
N VAL A 242 -1.59 16.08 -12.59
CA VAL A 242 -1.39 14.67 -12.85
C VAL A 242 -1.57 13.92 -11.53
N GLY A 243 -2.46 12.93 -11.51
CA GLY A 243 -2.58 12.06 -10.34
C GLY A 243 -1.25 11.39 -10.02
N VAL A 244 -0.87 11.35 -8.74
CA VAL A 244 0.40 10.78 -8.26
C VAL A 244 0.61 9.35 -8.75
N SER A 245 -0.47 8.59 -8.91
CA SER A 245 -0.48 7.23 -9.45
C SER A 245 0.04 7.12 -10.89
N ASN A 246 0.06 8.21 -11.64
CA ASN A 246 0.59 8.30 -13.01
C ASN A 246 2.05 8.77 -13.07
N LEU A 247 2.70 8.99 -11.92
CA LEU A 247 4.10 9.39 -11.85
C LEU A 247 4.99 8.19 -11.59
N ARG A 248 6.19 8.21 -12.17
CA ARG A 248 7.27 7.26 -11.92
C ARG A 248 8.56 8.03 -11.65
N PRO A 249 9.51 7.47 -10.86
CA PRO A 249 10.84 8.04 -10.76
C PRO A 249 11.41 8.25 -12.16
N ALA A 250 12.02 9.41 -12.42
CA ALA A 250 12.63 9.67 -13.71
C ALA A 250 13.69 8.59 -13.99
N MET A 251 13.62 7.99 -15.17
CA MET A 251 14.65 7.06 -15.62
C MET A 251 15.96 7.83 -15.75
N THR A 252 16.91 7.58 -14.85
CA THR A 252 18.23 8.20 -14.91
C THR A 252 18.98 7.59 -16.10
N GLY A 253 19.07 8.32 -17.21
CA GLY A 253 20.02 8.06 -18.30
C GLY A 253 19.57 7.07 -19.37
N MET A 254 19.13 7.62 -20.50
CA MET A 254 19.77 7.29 -21.78
C MET A 254 20.05 8.63 -22.47
N GLN A 255 21.14 9.27 -22.05
CA GLN A 255 21.79 10.26 -22.89
C GLN A 255 22.39 9.49 -24.06
N ALA A 256 21.94 9.82 -25.27
CA ALA A 256 22.59 9.40 -26.52
C ALA A 256 23.92 10.15 -26.69
#